data_AF-A0A326UIT9-F1
#
_entry.id   AF-A0A326UIT9-F1
#
_cell.length_a   1.000
_cell.length_b   1.000
_cell.length_c   1.000
_cell.angle_alpha   90.00
_cell.angle_beta   90.00
_cell.angle_gamma   90.00
#
_symmetry.space_group_name_H-M   'P 1'
#
loop_
_entity.id
_entity.type
_entity.pdbx_description
1 polymer ?
#
loop_
_entity_poly.entity_id
_entity_poly.type
_entity_poly.pdbx_seq_one_letter_code
_entity_poly.pdbx_strand_id
1 'polypeptide(L)' 'MLDDLGAEHRTPWANEKLFQLLHHRYNAMFPTVITSNRMALEGRDHRIVSRLHDRELVRQVIMDEAQDYRVCLSGMQAG' A
#
# COMPACT_ATOMS: atom_id res chain seq x y z
N MET A 1 6.70 3.33 8.23
CA MET A 1 6.49 2.82 6.86
C MET A 1 5.60 1.59 6.95
N LEU A 2 4.74 1.36 5.96
CA LEU A 2 3.89 0.17 5.84
C LEU A 2 4.19 -0.47 4.49
N ASP A 3 4.64 -1.72 4.50
CA ASP A 3 5.06 -2.42 3.29
C ASP A 3 4.00 -3.43 2.83
N ASP A 4 3.91 -3.62 1.52
CA ASP A 4 3.11 -4.66 0.84
C ASP A 4 1.63 -4.70 1.23
N LEU A 5 1.01 -3.51 1.30
CA LEU A 5 -0.43 -3.40 1.53
C LEU A 5 -1.17 -4.10 0.39
N GLY A 6 -2.06 -5.03 0.72
CA GLY A 6 -2.82 -5.82 -0.26
C GLY A 6 -2.39 -7.27 -0.36
N ALA A 7 -1.22 -7.65 0.16
CA ALA A 7 -0.75 -9.04 0.21
C ALA A 7 -1.21 -9.78 1.48
N GLU A 8 -1.80 -9.09 2.45
CA GLU A 8 -2.18 -9.69 3.73
C GLU A 8 -3.47 -10.54 3.66
N HIS A 9 -3.59 -11.50 4.58
CA HIS A 9 -4.86 -12.20 4.81
C HIS A 9 -5.90 -11.25 5.41
N ARG A 10 -6.98 -10.99 4.67
CA ARG A 10 -8.03 -10.03 5.03
C ARG A 10 -9.03 -10.59 6.04
N THR A 11 -8.53 -11.02 7.20
CA THR A 11 -9.41 -11.38 8.32
C THR A 11 -10.06 -10.13 8.90
N PRO A 12 -11.23 -10.24 9.58
CA PRO A 12 -11.86 -9.10 10.24
C PRO A 12 -10.92 -8.38 11.21
N TRP A 13 -10.14 -9.13 11.99
CA TRP A 13 -9.16 -8.58 12.92
C TRP A 13 -8.02 -7.84 12.21
N ALA A 14 -7.48 -8.39 11.12
CA ALA A 14 -6.43 -7.73 10.34
C ALA A 14 -6.92 -6.41 9.74
N ASN A 15 -8.14 -6.38 9.19
CA ASN A 15 -8.77 -5.16 8.68
C ASN A 15 -8.99 -4.13 9.79
N GLU A 16 -9.43 -4.55 10.98
CA GLU A 16 -9.61 -3.67 12.11
C GLU A 16 -8.28 -3.05 12.57
N LYS A 17 -7.21 -3.85 12.67
CA LYS A 17 -5.89 -3.35 13.06
C LYS A 17 -5.29 -2.42 12.03
N LEU A 18 -5.43 -2.73 10.74
CA LEU A 18 -5.04 -1.82 9.67
C LEU A 18 -5.80 -0.50 9.76
N PHE A 19 -7.12 -0.54 9.98
CA PHE A 19 -7.92 0.67 10.16
C PHE A 19 -7.46 1.48 11.36
N GLN A 20 -7.26 0.86 12.53
CA GLN A 20 -6.79 1.54 13.74
C GLN A 20 -5.45 2.26 13.49
N LEU A 21 -4.49 1.58 12.86
CA LEU A 21 -3.18 2.14 12.54
C LEU A 21 -3.29 3.33 11.56
N LEU A 22 -3.98 3.14 10.43
CA LEU A 22 -4.12 4.19 9.43
C LEU A 22 -4.89 5.39 9.97
N HIS A 23 -5.95 5.15 10.73
CA HIS A 23 -6.75 6.20 11.35
C HIS A 23 -5.92 7.05 12.32
N HIS A 24 -5.15 6.42 13.20
CA HIS A 24 -4.28 7.12 14.15
C HIS A 24 -3.25 8.00 13.42
N ARG A 25 -2.55 7.44 12.43
CA ARG A 25 -1.50 8.17 11.70
C ARG A 25 -2.06 9.30 10.84
N TYR A 26 -3.22 9.07 10.21
CA TYR A 26 -3.92 10.07 9.42
C TYR A 26 -4.35 11.26 10.28
N ASN A 27 -5.02 11.01 11.42
CA ASN A 27 -5.49 12.10 12.29
C ASN A 27 -4.33 12.90 12.91
N ALA A 28 -3.20 12.24 13.18
CA ALA A 28 -2.00 12.90 13.69
C ALA A 28 -1.13 13.52 12.59
N MET A 29 -1.54 13.41 11.31
CA MET A 29 -0.79 13.85 10.13
C MET A 29 0.66 13.33 10.10
N PHE A 30 0.88 12.11 10.61
CA PHE A 30 2.22 11.55 10.65
C PHE A 30 2.67 11.11 9.26
N PRO A 31 3.90 11.48 8.84
CA PRO A 31 4.43 11.09 7.53
C PRO A 31 4.47 9.57 7.43
N THR A 32 3.82 9.03 6.41
CA THR A 32 3.64 7.58 6.24
C THR A 32 3.85 7.21 4.79
N VAL A 33 4.90 6.42 4.52
CA VAL A 33 5.09 5.77 3.23
C VAL A 33 4.42 4.41 3.27
N ILE A 34 3.62 4.13 2.25
CA ILE A 34 2.90 2.88 2.04
C ILE A 34 3.28 2.36 0.66
N THR A 35 3.72 1.11 0.56
CA THR A 35 3.84 0.39 -0.71
C THR A 35 2.64 -0.55 -0.81
N SER A 36 2.10 -0.71 -2.03
CA SER A 36 0.97 -1.60 -2.26
C SER A 36 1.05 -2.20 -3.64
N ASN A 37 0.37 -3.33 -3.83
CA ASN A 37 0.06 -3.82 -5.16
C ASN A 37 -1.09 -2.99 -5.78
N ARG A 38 -1.32 -3.16 -7.09
CA ARG A 38 -2.32 -2.39 -7.86
C ARG A 38 -3.75 -2.60 -7.36
N MET A 39 -4.07 -3.80 -6.87
CA MET A 39 -5.41 -4.20 -6.42
C MET A 39 -5.59 -4.04 -4.90
N ALA A 40 -4.65 -3.36 -4.23
CA ALA A 40 -4.58 -3.34 -2.78
C ALA A 40 -5.83 -2.77 -2.14
N LEU A 41 -6.52 -1.83 -2.79
CA LEU A 41 -7.69 -1.15 -2.24
C LEU A 41 -9.03 -1.81 -2.61
N GLU A 42 -9.04 -2.74 -3.57
CA GLU A 42 -10.26 -3.40 -4.03
C GLU A 42 -10.88 -4.21 -2.90
N GLY A 43 -12.18 -4.07 -2.65
CA GLY A 43 -12.88 -4.81 -1.60
C GLY A 43 -12.43 -4.48 -0.16
N ARG A 44 -11.70 -3.38 0.06
CA ARG A 44 -11.39 -2.86 1.39
C ARG A 44 -12.54 -2.02 1.96
N ASP A 45 -12.51 -1.83 3.27
CA ASP A 45 -13.37 -0.90 3.98
C ASP A 45 -13.26 0.51 3.39
N HIS A 46 -14.41 1.10 3.05
CA HIS A 46 -14.52 2.44 2.48
C HIS A 46 -13.76 3.52 3.28
N ARG A 47 -13.69 3.39 4.61
CA ARG A 47 -13.00 4.34 5.49
C ARG A 47 -11.48 4.31 5.32
N ILE A 48 -10.92 3.15 4.96
CA ILE A 48 -9.50 3.02 4.62
C ILE A 48 -9.25 3.65 3.26
N VAL A 49 -10.08 3.30 2.28
CA VAL A 49 -9.99 3.81 0.90
C VAL A 49 -10.06 5.34 0.89
N SER A 50 -11.05 5.92 1.58
CA SER A 50 -11.21 7.38 1.67
C SER A 50 -9.97 8.10 2.21
N ARG A 51 -9.32 7.57 3.26
CA ARG A 51 -8.09 8.17 3.83
C ARG A 51 -6.90 8.09 2.89
N LEU A 52 -6.77 7.00 2.15
CA LEU A 52 -5.66 6.80 1.20
C LEU A 52 -5.86 7.56 -0.13
N HIS A 53 -7.05 8.13 -0.35
CA HIS A 53 -7.36 8.98 -1.50
C HIS A 53 -7.50 10.47 -1.15
N ASP A 54 -7.27 10.84 0.11
CA ASP A 54 -7.26 12.25 0.52
C ASP A 54 -6.11 12.99 -0.19
N ARG A 55 -6.46 13.90 -1.10
CA ARG A 55 -5.50 14.64 -1.92
C ARG A 55 -4.76 15.73 -1.16
N GLU A 56 -5.22 16.12 0.03
CA GLU A 56 -4.53 17.12 0.86
C GLU A 56 -3.34 16.50 1.61
N LEU A 57 -3.43 15.21 1.95
CA LEU A 57 -2.43 14.50 2.76
C LEU A 57 -1.67 13.40 2.01
N VAL A 58 -2.24 12.85 0.93
CA VAL A 58 -1.68 11.70 0.23
C VAL A 58 -1.26 12.06 -1.18
N ARG A 59 0.02 11.77 -1.48
CA ARG A 59 0.53 11.73 -2.84
C ARG A 59 0.64 10.28 -3.30
N GLN A 60 -0.17 9.91 -4.28
CA GLN A 60 -0.09 8.58 -4.92
C GLN A 60 0.98 8.61 -6.01
N VAL A 61 1.84 7.58 -6.02
CA VAL A 61 2.83 7.33 -7.07
C VAL A 61 2.52 5.97 -7.66
N ILE A 62 2.21 5.97 -8.96
CA ILE A 62 1.85 4.76 -9.69
C ILE A 62 3.11 4.27 -10.42
N MET A 63 3.49 3.02 -10.20
CA MET A 63 4.71 2.41 -10.75
C MET A 63 4.38 1.42 -11.89
N ASP A 64 3.68 1.89 -12.92
CA ASP A 64 3.16 1.02 -14.00
C ASP A 64 4.21 0.67 -15.06
N GLU A 65 5.22 1.52 -15.25
CA GLU A 65 6.24 1.38 -16.30
C GLU A 65 7.57 0.81 -15.78
N ALA A 66 7.62 0.43 -14.50
CA ALA A 66 8.83 -0.10 -13.88
C ALA A 66 9.02 -1.58 -14.24
N GLN A 67 10.17 -1.91 -14.83
CA GLN A 67 10.56 -3.30 -15.06
C GLN A 67 10.87 -4.01 -13.74
N ASP A 68 10.48 -5.29 -13.62
CA ASP A 68 10.85 -6.10 -12.47
C ASP A 68 12.38 -6.24 -12.38
N TYR A 69 12.93 -5.68 -11.31
CA TYR A 69 14.36 -5.69 -11.02
C TYR A 69 14.91 -7.12 -10.75
N ARG A 70 14.13 -7.99 -10.11
CA ARG A 70 14.54 -9.37 -9.76
C ARG A 70 14.60 -10.26 -10.99
N VAL A 71 13.70 -10.06 -11.96
CA VAL A 71 13.73 -10.78 -13.24
C VAL A 71 14.93 -10.36 -14.08
N CYS A 72 15.25 -9.06 -14.10
CA CYS A 72 16.38 -8.54 -14.87
C CYS A 72 17.74 -9.11 -14.41
N LEU A 73 17.95 -9.29 -13.11
CA LEU A 73 19.17 -9.90 -12.56
C LEU A 73 19.37 -11.36 -12.97
N SER A 74 18.28 -12.12 -13.04
CA SER A 74 18.32 -13.54 -13.45
C SER A 74 18.75 -13.70 -14.92
N GLY A 75 18.34 -12.77 -15.79
CA GLY A 75 18.74 -12.76 -17.20
C GLY A 75 20.21 -12.32 -17.44
N MET A 76 20.79 -11.57 -16.51
CA MET A 76 22.15 -11.04 -16.64
C MET A 76 23.24 -12.03 -16.16
N GLN A 77 22.86 -13.08 -15.43
CA GLN A 77 23.77 -14.15 -14.97
C GLN A 77 23.80 -15.39 -15.88
N ALA A 78 22.98 -15.42 -16.94
CA ALA A 78 22.85 -16.56 -17.85
C ALA A 78 23.62 -16.40 -19.18
N GLY A 79 24.60 -15.48 -19.25
CA GLY A 79 25.42 -15.19 -20.43
C GLY A 79 26.89 -15.55 -20.25
#